data_AF-A0AAU0LBH1-F1
#
_entry.id   AF-A0AAU0LBH1-F1
#
_cell.length_a   1.000
_cell.length_b   1.000
_cell.length_c   1.000
_cell.angle_alpha   90.00
_cell.angle_beta   90.00
_cell.angle_gamma   90.00
#
_symmetry.space_group_name_H-M   'P 1'
#
loop_
_entity.id
_entity.type
_entity.pdbx_description
1 polymer ?
#
loop_
_entity_poly.entity_id
_entity_poly.type
_entity_poly.pdbx_seq_one_letter_code
_entity_poly.pdbx_strand_id
1 'polypeptide(L)'
;MTFSPFRSVSLILAAVFLAAAAQAHDHGQDHDHAKTPADAKAQGGPVQLDAHARADMERHRSMAKAHEATAQCLAAGRDHAQCHKQLQADCKGLALGKFCGMRHAH
;
A
#
# COMPACT_ATOMS: atom_id res chain seq x y z
N MET A 1 1.52 20.82 -43.41
CA MET A 1 0.80 19.65 -43.96
C MET A 1 1.79 18.50 -44.14
N THR A 2 1.36 17.27 -43.84
CA THR A 2 2.05 15.97 -43.99
C THR A 2 2.93 15.51 -42.80
N PHE A 3 2.27 15.07 -41.72
CA PHE A 3 2.80 14.00 -40.85
C PHE A 3 2.14 12.69 -41.31
N SER A 4 2.92 11.75 -41.82
CA SER A 4 2.45 10.45 -42.28
C SER A 4 2.56 9.39 -41.16
N PRO A 5 1.62 8.43 -41.06
CA PRO A 5 1.42 7.56 -39.91
C PRO A 5 2.03 6.17 -40.13
N PHE A 6 3.03 5.77 -39.34
CA PHE A 6 3.44 4.37 -39.27
C PHE A 6 2.86 3.70 -38.03
N ARG A 7 1.61 3.26 -38.20
CA ARG A 7 1.09 2.03 -37.61
C ARG A 7 1.92 0.86 -38.15
N SER A 8 2.66 0.19 -37.29
CA SER A 8 3.18 -1.18 -37.50
C SER A 8 3.38 -1.74 -36.10
N VAL A 9 2.37 -2.38 -35.51
CA VAL A 9 2.18 -3.84 -35.63
C VAL A 9 3.54 -4.55 -35.61
N SER A 10 4.02 -4.82 -34.41
CA SER A 10 4.95 -5.93 -34.16
C SER A 10 4.52 -6.60 -32.87
N LEU A 11 3.63 -7.56 -33.06
CA LEU A 11 3.44 -8.71 -32.18
C LEU A 11 4.80 -9.40 -32.01
N ILE A 12 5.43 -9.24 -30.86
CA ILE A 12 6.49 -10.15 -30.41
C ILE A 12 5.92 -10.96 -29.26
N LEU A 13 5.36 -12.10 -29.65
CA LEU A 13 4.94 -13.20 -28.80
C LEU A 13 6.17 -14.08 -28.53
N ALA A 14 6.25 -14.62 -27.31
CA ALA A 14 7.17 -15.66 -26.83
C ALA A 14 8.62 -15.20 -26.55
N ALA A 15 9.29 -15.58 -25.46
CA ALA A 15 9.03 -16.60 -24.45
C ALA A 15 9.73 -16.17 -23.14
N VAL A 16 8.98 -16.12 -22.04
CA VAL A 16 9.55 -16.01 -20.69
C VAL A 16 10.01 -17.42 -20.31
N PHE A 17 11.31 -17.68 -20.44
CA PHE A 17 11.92 -18.92 -19.97
C PHE A 17 12.25 -18.81 -18.47
N LEU A 18 11.71 -19.81 -17.78
CA LEU A 18 11.85 -20.18 -16.38
C LEU A 18 13.31 -20.55 -16.05
N ALA A 19 13.89 -19.93 -15.02
CA ALA A 19 14.99 -20.52 -14.23
C ALA A 19 15.05 -19.89 -12.83
N ALA A 20 14.84 -20.72 -11.82
CA ALA A 20 14.96 -20.39 -10.40
C ALA A 20 16.36 -20.75 -9.89
N ALA A 21 16.96 -19.90 -9.04
CA ALA A 21 17.63 -20.30 -7.79
C ALA A 21 18.28 -19.09 -7.07
N ALA A 22 18.11 -19.10 -5.74
CA ALA A 22 18.97 -18.51 -4.72
C ALA A 22 18.96 -16.97 -4.53
N GLN A 23 18.00 -16.49 -3.73
CA GLN A 23 18.29 -15.41 -2.79
C GLN A 23 18.44 -16.03 -1.39
N ALA A 24 19.68 -16.03 -0.92
CA ALA A 24 20.08 -16.41 0.41
C ALA A 24 19.35 -15.53 1.44
N HIS A 25 18.86 -16.18 2.50
CA HIS A 25 18.35 -15.50 3.68
C HIS A 25 19.53 -14.86 4.42
N ASP A 26 19.41 -13.57 4.77
CA ASP A 26 20.27 -12.93 5.75
C ASP A 26 19.46 -12.65 7.03
N HIS A 27 20.05 -13.02 8.15
CA HIS A 27 19.45 -13.07 9.48
C HIS A 27 19.41 -11.69 10.14
N GLY A 28 18.32 -11.37 10.84
CA GLY A 28 18.38 -10.42 11.95
C GLY A 28 17.06 -9.77 12.31
N GLN A 29 16.32 -10.37 13.25
CA GLN A 29 16.00 -9.76 14.54
C GLN A 29 14.80 -10.46 15.19
N ASP A 30 15.14 -11.58 15.82
CA ASP A 30 14.54 -12.19 16.98
C ASP A 30 14.23 -11.15 18.09
N HIS A 31 12.93 -10.90 18.30
CA HIS A 31 12.39 -10.46 19.58
C HIS A 31 11.22 -11.37 19.94
N ASP A 32 11.44 -12.25 20.92
CA ASP A 32 10.50 -13.22 21.45
C ASP A 32 9.19 -12.58 21.93
N HIS A 33 8.12 -12.75 21.15
CA HIS A 33 6.75 -12.80 21.67
C HIS A 33 6.14 -14.11 21.19
N ALA A 34 6.51 -15.20 21.87
CA ALA A 34 5.92 -16.51 21.68
C ALA A 34 4.42 -16.49 22.02
N LYS A 35 3.61 -16.26 20.99
CA LYS A 35 2.32 -16.94 20.83
C LYS A 35 2.23 -17.37 19.38
N THR A 36 2.73 -18.57 19.10
CA THR A 36 2.54 -19.26 17.83
C THR A 36 1.04 -19.46 17.60
N PRO A 37 0.39 -18.82 16.60
CA PRO A 37 -0.78 -19.44 16.01
C PRO A 37 -0.21 -20.49 15.05
N ALA A 38 -0.21 -21.74 15.49
CA ALA A 38 -0.25 -22.83 14.53
C ALA A 38 -1.45 -22.57 13.59
N ASP A 39 -1.27 -22.91 12.31
CA ASP A 39 -2.26 -22.81 11.22
C ASP A 39 -2.26 -21.54 10.36
N ALA A 40 -1.08 -21.07 9.92
CA ALA A 40 -0.98 -20.28 8.68
C ALA A 40 -1.13 -21.19 7.44
N LYS A 41 -2.25 -21.91 7.32
CA LYS A 41 -2.64 -22.55 6.07
C LYS A 41 -3.26 -21.47 5.19
N ALA A 42 -2.56 -21.04 4.15
CA ALA A 42 -3.14 -20.22 3.08
C ALA A 42 -4.30 -21.02 2.45
N GLN A 43 -5.53 -20.66 2.84
CA GLN A 43 -6.74 -21.30 2.35
C GLN A 43 -7.21 -20.54 1.11
N GLY A 44 -6.90 -21.09 -0.07
CA GLY A 44 -7.35 -20.59 -1.37
C GLY A 44 -8.83 -20.89 -1.64
N GLY A 45 -9.72 -20.36 -0.79
CA GLY A 45 -11.17 -20.33 -0.99
C GLY A 45 -11.73 -18.93 -0.71
N PRO A 46 -12.91 -18.57 -1.21
CA PRO A 46 -13.47 -17.24 -0.98
C PRO A 46 -13.70 -17.02 0.53
N VAL A 47 -12.95 -16.08 1.11
CA VAL A 47 -13.10 -15.67 2.50
C VAL A 47 -14.37 -14.84 2.61
N GLN A 48 -15.40 -15.39 3.26
CA GLN A 48 -16.57 -14.62 3.62
C GLN A 48 -16.24 -13.72 4.80
N LEU A 49 -16.19 -12.42 4.54
CA LEU A 49 -15.83 -11.40 5.53
C LEU A 49 -17.04 -11.04 6.37
N ASP A 50 -16.87 -11.08 7.69
CA ASP A 50 -17.87 -10.58 8.63
C ASP A 50 -18.00 -9.04 8.54
N ALA A 51 -19.04 -8.51 9.18
CA ALA A 51 -19.36 -7.08 9.12
C ALA A 51 -18.26 -6.20 9.74
N HIS A 52 -17.59 -6.67 10.80
CA HIS A 52 -16.50 -5.94 11.43
C HIS A 52 -15.29 -5.88 10.50
N ALA A 53 -14.90 -7.00 9.89
CA ALA A 53 -13.83 -7.05 8.90
C ALA A 53 -14.10 -6.10 7.72
N ARG A 54 -15.36 -6.02 7.25
CA ARG A 54 -15.75 -5.09 6.19
C ARG A 54 -15.64 -3.62 6.60
N ALA A 55 -16.12 -3.28 7.80
CA ALA A 55 -16.02 -1.93 8.34
C ALA A 55 -14.56 -1.51 8.53
N ASP A 56 -13.72 -2.42 9.01
CA ASP A 56 -12.29 -2.20 9.16
C ASP A 56 -11.63 -1.95 7.81
N MET A 57 -11.88 -2.77 6.78
CA MET A 57 -11.33 -2.54 5.45
C MET A 57 -11.69 -1.14 4.92
N GLU A 58 -12.93 -0.69 5.10
CA GLU A 58 -13.37 0.62 4.63
C GLU A 58 -12.71 1.76 5.41
N ARG A 59 -12.56 1.61 6.73
CA ARG A 59 -11.79 2.55 7.56
C ARG A 59 -10.34 2.65 7.06
N HIS A 60 -9.68 1.53 6.79
CA HIS A 60 -8.29 1.52 6.32
C HIS A 60 -8.14 2.13 4.93
N ARG A 61 -9.10 1.89 4.02
CA ARG A 61 -9.12 2.55 2.70
C ARG A 61 -9.26 4.07 2.84
N SER A 62 -10.12 4.52 3.75
CA SER A 62 -10.30 5.94 4.02
C SER A 62 -9.02 6.57 4.59
N MET A 63 -8.32 5.88 5.50
CA MET A 63 -7.00 6.31 5.99
C MET A 63 -5.96 6.37 4.86
N ALA A 64 -5.89 5.36 3.99
CA ALA A 64 -4.97 5.33 2.86
C ALA A 64 -5.19 6.52 1.92
N LYS A 65 -6.46 6.87 1.65
CA LYS A 65 -6.81 8.06 0.85
C LYS A 65 -6.33 9.37 1.50
N ALA A 66 -6.46 9.52 2.81
CA ALA A 66 -5.98 10.71 3.51
C ALA A 66 -4.45 10.84 3.46
N HIS A 67 -3.73 9.72 3.60
CA HIS A 67 -2.28 9.69 3.46
C HIS A 67 -1.82 9.98 2.04
N GLU A 68 -2.49 9.41 1.03
CA GLU A 68 -2.22 9.69 -0.37
C GLU A 68 -2.46 11.17 -0.72
N ALA A 69 -3.55 11.77 -0.25
CA ALA A 69 -3.81 13.20 -0.43
C ALA A 69 -2.71 14.08 0.21
N THR A 70 -2.13 13.61 1.32
CA THR A 70 -1.00 14.28 1.98
C THR A 70 0.29 14.12 1.19
N ALA A 71 0.56 12.93 0.64
CA ALA A 71 1.70 12.72 -0.25
C ALA A 71 1.61 13.62 -1.49
N GLN A 72 0.44 13.73 -2.11
CA GLN A 72 0.19 14.63 -3.23
C GLN A 72 0.33 16.11 -2.83
N CYS A 73 -0.06 16.46 -1.60
CA CYS A 73 0.15 17.81 -1.06
C CYS A 73 1.63 18.20 -1.04
N LEU A 74 2.46 17.30 -0.53
CA LEU A 74 3.90 17.48 -0.42
C LEU A 74 4.57 17.46 -1.81
N ALA A 75 4.14 16.56 -2.70
CA ALA A 75 4.64 16.48 -4.07
C ALA A 75 4.36 17.77 -4.87
N ALA A 76 3.28 18.48 -4.56
CA ALA A 76 2.97 19.79 -5.14
C ALA A 76 3.83 20.94 -4.56
N GLY A 77 4.78 20.66 -3.68
CA GLY A 77 5.66 21.66 -3.06
C GLY A 77 4.97 22.57 -2.05
N ARG A 78 3.81 22.16 -1.52
CA ARG A 78 3.11 22.94 -0.49
C ARG A 78 3.82 22.80 0.86
N ASP A 79 3.58 23.78 1.73
CA ASP A 79 4.13 23.79 3.08
C ASP A 79 3.71 22.54 3.89
N HIS A 80 4.66 21.96 4.62
CA HIS A 80 4.45 20.75 5.42
C HIS A 80 3.36 20.94 6.49
N ALA A 81 3.28 22.10 7.14
CA ALA A 81 2.27 22.35 8.16
C ALA A 81 0.88 22.45 7.53
N GLN A 82 0.76 23.04 6.33
CA GLN A 82 -0.49 23.01 5.56
C GLN A 82 -0.90 21.58 5.19
N CYS A 83 0.03 20.75 4.72
CA CYS A 83 -0.23 19.35 4.37
C CYS A 83 -0.66 18.52 5.59
N HIS A 84 0.01 18.67 6.73
CA HIS A 84 -0.36 17.97 7.96
C HIS A 84 -1.70 18.45 8.52
N LYS A 85 -2.04 19.74 8.39
CA LYS A 85 -3.36 20.24 8.79
C LYS A 85 -4.47 19.63 7.93
N GLN A 86 -4.23 19.50 6.62
CA GLN A 86 -5.17 18.81 5.73
C GLN A 86 -5.31 17.33 6.10
N LEU A 87 -4.21 16.62 6.36
CA LEU A 87 -4.22 15.24 6.85
C LEU A 87 -5.08 15.07 8.11
N GLN A 88 -4.94 15.99 9.07
CA GLN A 88 -5.73 15.97 10.31
C GLN A 88 -7.22 16.15 10.07
N ALA A 89 -7.60 17.00 9.10
CA ALA A 89 -8.99 17.19 8.73
C ALA A 89 -9.56 15.92 8.04
N ASP A 90 -8.81 15.36 7.08
CA ASP A 90 -9.23 14.20 6.29
C ASP A 90 -9.28 12.90 7.11
N CYS A 91 -8.42 12.77 8.12
CA CYS A 91 -8.35 11.59 8.97
C CYS A 91 -9.14 11.70 10.28
N LYS A 92 -9.86 12.82 10.50
CA LYS A 92 -10.61 13.04 11.74
C LYS A 92 -11.67 11.95 11.93
N GLY A 93 -11.57 11.21 13.04
CA GLY A 93 -12.49 10.11 13.36
C GLY A 93 -12.17 8.78 12.69
N LEU A 94 -11.12 8.69 11.87
CA LEU A 94 -10.67 7.44 11.25
C LEU A 94 -9.57 6.74 12.06
N ALA A 95 -8.67 7.50 12.67
CA ALA A 95 -7.52 6.98 13.41
C ALA A 95 -7.16 7.83 14.64
N LEU A 96 -6.23 7.32 15.46
CA LEU A 96 -5.76 7.99 16.67
C LEU A 96 -4.60 8.95 16.36
N GLY A 97 -4.68 10.16 16.92
CA GLY A 97 -3.57 11.12 16.98
C GLY A 97 -3.41 12.03 15.77
N LYS A 98 -2.50 13.02 15.91
CA LYS A 98 -2.30 14.13 14.97
C LYS A 98 -1.73 13.76 13.60
N PHE A 99 -1.21 12.54 13.46
CA PHE A 99 -0.59 12.03 12.23
C PHE A 99 -1.32 10.79 11.70
N CYS A 100 -2.62 10.65 12.02
CA CYS A 100 -3.45 9.59 11.47
C CYS A 100 -2.84 8.18 11.67
N GLY A 101 -2.36 7.89 12.87
CA GLY A 101 -1.72 6.61 13.22
C GLY A 101 -0.25 6.45 12.79
N MET A 102 0.34 7.36 12.03
CA MET A 102 1.75 7.28 11.68
C MET A 102 2.64 7.83 12.80
N ARG A 103 3.76 7.14 13.04
CA ARG A 103 4.87 7.73 13.79
C ARG A 103 5.48 8.80 12.91
N HIS A 104 5.67 9.98 13.49
CA HIS A 104 6.39 11.05 12.83
C HIS A 104 7.85 10.62 12.66
N ALA A 105 8.26 10.35 11.42
CA ALA A 105 9.65 10.08 11.09
C ALA A 105 10.28 11.40 10.65
N HIS A 106 11.23 11.86 11.46
CA HIS A 106 12.07 13.02 11.22
C HIS A 106 13.51 12.63 11.51
#